data_AF-A0A6I6E0X0-F1
#
_entry.id   AF-A0A6I6E0X0-F1
#
_cell.length_a   1.000
_cell.length_b   1.000
_cell.length_c   1.000
_cell.angle_alpha   90.00
_cell.angle_beta   90.00
_cell.angle_gamma   90.00
#
_symmetry.space_group_name_H-M   'P 1'
#
loop_
_entity.id
_entity.type
_entity.pdbx_description
1 polymer ?
#
loop_
_entity_poly.entity_id
_entity_poly.type
_entity_poly.pdbx_seq_one_letter_code
_entity_poly.pdbx_strand_id
1 'polypeptide(L)'
;MPSLYSDPDKDWIHQQLLSLTPAVRQKAIQRYAAVYQETFEAEPVSYRKENRARHEANTRLRLFVRNHGRALQGYTAEPPLAGTQARS
;
A
#
# COMPACT_ATOMS: atom_id res chain seq x y z
N MET A 1 6.67 12.50 -3.22
CA MET A 1 7.26 11.40 -2.41
C MET A 1 6.59 11.35 -1.04
N PRO A 2 6.55 10.20 -0.36
CA PRO A 2 6.16 10.10 1.06
C PRO A 2 7.07 10.97 1.94
N SER A 3 6.54 11.47 3.06
CA SER A 3 7.34 12.21 4.05
C SER A 3 8.30 11.31 4.82
N LEU A 4 7.95 10.03 4.98
CA LEU A 4 8.73 9.02 5.67
C LEU A 4 8.88 7.80 4.77
N TYR A 5 10.12 7.42 4.52
CA TYR A 5 10.52 6.23 3.78
C TYR A 5 12.01 5.95 4.06
N SER A 6 12.47 4.76 3.70
CA SER A 6 13.90 4.40 3.76
C SER A 6 14.56 4.70 2.42
N ASP A 7 15.71 5.37 2.43
CA ASP A 7 16.41 5.82 1.21
C ASP A 7 16.67 4.73 0.16
N PRO A 8 17.08 3.50 0.53
CA PRO A 8 17.23 2.40 -0.42
C PRO A 8 15.97 2.08 -1.23
N ASP A 9 14.78 2.37 -0.70
CA ASP A 9 13.51 2.07 -1.36
C ASP A 9 13.00 3.25 -2.21
N LYS A 10 13.68 4.41 -2.18
CA LYS A 10 13.23 5.66 -2.82
C LYS A 10 12.85 5.47 -4.29
N ASP A 11 13.75 4.90 -5.08
CA ASP A 11 13.53 4.75 -6.53
C ASP A 11 12.41 3.76 -6.82
N TRP A 12 12.34 2.67 -6.06
CA TRP A 12 11.27 1.68 -6.18
C TRP A 12 9.91 2.30 -5.84
N ILE A 13 9.79 3.02 -4.71
CA ILE A 13 8.58 3.73 -4.32
C ILE A 13 8.18 4.73 -5.42
N HIS A 14 9.15 5.45 -5.99
CA HIS A 14 8.88 6.39 -7.07
C HIS A 14 8.18 5.71 -8.25
N GLN A 15 8.76 4.62 -8.74
CA GLN A 15 8.24 3.88 -9.89
C GLN A 15 6.83 3.35 -9.63
N GLN A 16 6.58 2.82 -8.43
CA GLN A 16 5.25 2.35 -8.05
C GLN A 16 4.22 3.48 -8.04
N LEU A 17 4.57 4.64 -7.51
CA LEU A 17 3.69 5.81 -7.50
C LEU A 17 3.41 6.35 -8.91
N LEU A 18 4.38 6.29 -9.82
CA LEU A 18 4.21 6.75 -11.20
C LEU A 18 3.17 5.93 -11.98
N SER A 19 2.98 4.65 -11.64
CA SER A 19 1.97 3.79 -12.24
C SER A 19 0.52 4.17 -11.88
N LEU A 20 0.33 5.04 -10.88
CA LEU A 20 -0.98 5.47 -10.40
C LEU A 20 -1.38 6.81 -11.03
N THR A 21 -2.70 7.02 -11.16
CA THR A 21 -3.26 8.33 -11.52
C THR A 21 -2.93 9.38 -10.45
N PRO A 22 -2.86 10.68 -10.79
CA PRO A 22 -2.44 11.72 -9.84
C PRO A 22 -3.26 11.75 -8.53
N ALA A 23 -4.58 11.60 -8.63
CA ALA A 23 -5.47 11.62 -7.46
C ALA A 23 -5.24 10.41 -6.53
N VAL A 24 -5.05 9.21 -7.10
CA VAL A 24 -4.79 7.97 -6.35
C VAL A 24 -3.38 7.99 -5.76
N ARG A 25 -2.41 8.50 -6.52
CA ARG A 25 -1.01 8.65 -6.10
C ARG A 25 -0.90 9.46 -4.81
N GLN A 26 -1.61 10.58 -4.69
CA GLN A 26 -1.56 11.41 -3.50
C GLN A 26 -2.06 10.68 -2.25
N LYS A 27 -3.14 9.89 -2.39
CA LYS A 27 -3.64 9.04 -1.31
C LYS A 27 -2.65 7.94 -0.93
N ALA A 28 -2.04 7.30 -1.92
CA ALA A 28 -1.03 6.26 -1.70
C ALA A 28 0.21 6.81 -0.96
N ILE A 29 0.68 8.01 -1.32
CA ILE A 29 1.79 8.71 -0.64
C ILE A 29 1.51 8.90 0.85
N GLN A 30 0.34 9.46 1.19
CA GLN A 30 -0.04 9.72 2.57
C GLN A 30 -0.18 8.42 3.37
N ARG A 31 -0.84 7.42 2.80
CA ARG A 31 -1.05 6.12 3.46
C ARG A 31 0.25 5.35 3.63
N TYR A 32 1.17 5.41 2.66
CA TYR A 32 2.49 4.80 2.79
C TYR A 32 3.24 5.36 4.01
N ALA A 33 3.33 6.69 4.13
CA ALA A 33 4.04 7.34 5.22
C ALA A 33 3.42 7.00 6.59
N ALA A 34 2.09 6.99 6.69
CA ALA A 34 1.38 6.62 7.92
C ALA A 34 1.72 5.18 8.35
N VAL A 35 1.59 4.22 7.44
CA VAL A 35 1.88 2.80 7.75
C VAL A 35 3.33 2.59 8.13
N TYR A 36 4.25 3.27 7.44
CA TYR A 36 5.68 3.21 7.77
C TYR A 36 5.92 3.67 9.20
N GLN A 37 5.40 4.85 9.57
CA GLN A 37 5.57 5.41 10.92
C GLN A 37 4.92 4.53 11.99
N GLU A 38 3.66 4.15 11.80
CA GLU A 38 2.91 3.32 12.75
C GLU A 38 3.64 1.99 13.01
N THR A 39 4.13 1.34 11.95
CA THR A 39 4.85 0.05 12.07
C THR A 39 6.21 0.24 12.74
N PHE A 40 6.91 1.34 12.46
CA PHE A 40 8.18 1.67 13.09
C PHE A 40 8.03 1.91 14.60
N GLU A 41 7.01 2.68 14.98
CA GLU A 41 6.69 2.99 16.38
C GLU A 41 6.25 1.74 17.15
N ALA A 42 5.42 0.90 16.53
CA ALA A 42 4.89 -0.32 17.14
C ALA A 42 5.95 -1.42 17.36
N GLU A 43 7.03 -1.46 16.57
CA GLU A 43 8.07 -2.47 16.72
C GLU A 43 8.93 -2.19 17.97
N PRO A 44 8.95 -3.09 18.99
CA PRO A 44 9.69 -2.86 20.23
C PRO A 44 11.21 -3.03 20.06
N VAL A 45 11.65 -3.84 19.08
CA VAL A 45 13.07 -4.14 18.89
C VAL A 45 13.71 -3.10 17.98
N SER A 46 14.49 -2.20 18.56
CA SER A 46 15.10 -1.03 17.88
C SER A 46 15.75 -1.35 16.53
N TYR A 47 16.60 -2.37 16.46
CA TYR A 47 17.31 -2.76 15.23
C TYR A 47 16.42 -3.40 14.16
N ARG A 48 15.16 -3.76 14.48
CA ARG A 48 14.19 -4.33 13.54
C ARG A 48 13.19 -3.30 13.01
N LYS A 49 13.02 -2.17 13.70
CA LYS A 49 11.99 -1.17 13.42
C LYS A 49 11.95 -0.77 11.95
N GLU A 50 13.10 -0.36 11.41
CA GLU A 50 13.19 0.08 10.01
C GLU A 50 12.79 -1.05 9.04
N ASN A 51 13.35 -2.24 9.19
CA ASN A 51 13.04 -3.36 8.29
C ASN A 51 11.57 -3.77 8.37
N ARG A 52 10.94 -3.70 9.55
CA ARG A 52 9.51 -3.96 9.70
C ARG A 52 8.65 -2.91 9.04
N ALA A 53 8.96 -1.63 9.25
CA ALA A 53 8.27 -0.51 8.62
C ALA A 53 8.37 -0.56 7.09
N ARG A 54 9.57 -0.79 6.55
CA ARG A 54 9.81 -0.99 5.12
C ARG A 54 8.99 -2.14 4.57
N HIS A 55 9.04 -3.30 5.23
CA HIS A 55 8.35 -4.50 4.76
C HIS A 55 6.83 -4.30 4.67
N GLU A 56 6.22 -3.74 5.71
CA GLU A 56 4.77 -3.54 5.75
C GLU A 56 4.31 -2.49 4.74
N ALA A 57 4.97 -1.32 4.73
CA ALA A 57 4.62 -0.22 3.83
C ALA A 57 4.81 -0.61 2.35
N ASN A 58 5.95 -1.23 2.00
CA ASN A 58 6.22 -1.67 0.64
C ASN A 58 5.27 -2.79 0.18
N THR A 59 4.93 -3.72 1.07
CA THR A 59 3.99 -4.80 0.74
C THR A 59 2.61 -4.23 0.43
N ARG A 60 2.09 -3.32 1.27
CA ARG A 60 0.81 -2.67 1.03
C ARG A 60 0.80 -1.84 -0.26
N LEU A 61 1.87 -1.07 -0.53
CA LEU A 61 1.98 -0.30 -1.77
C LEU A 61 1.94 -1.19 -3.00
N ARG A 62 2.69 -2.31 -2.98
CA ARG A 62 2.71 -3.28 -4.09
C ARG A 62 1.32 -3.88 -4.34
N LEU A 63 0.62 -4.30 -3.29
CA LEU A 63 -0.74 -4.84 -3.40
C LEU A 63 -1.72 -3.80 -3.94
N PHE A 64 -1.62 -2.57 -3.45
CA PHE A 64 -2.47 -1.46 -3.87
C PHE A 64 -2.30 -1.13 -5.36
N VAL A 65 -1.05 -1.00 -5.82
CA VAL A 65 -0.73 -0.75 -7.23
C VAL A 65 -1.22 -1.89 -8.12
N ARG A 66 -0.98 -3.15 -7.73
CA ARG A 66 -1.45 -4.33 -8.48
C ARG A 66 -2.97 -4.36 -8.62
N ASN A 67 -3.69 -4.06 -7.54
CA ASN A 67 -5.15 -4.06 -7.54
C ASN A 67 -5.72 -2.88 -8.35
N HIS A 68 -5.09 -1.70 -8.29
CA HIS A 68 -5.48 -0.56 -9.11
C HIS A 68 -5.22 -0.79 -10.60
N GLY A 69 -4.11 -1.44 -10.96
CA GLY A 69 -3.84 -1.84 -12.35
C GLY A 69 -4.93 -2.76 -12.91
N ARG A 70 -5.43 -3.72 -12.11
CA ARG A 70 -6.56 -4.59 -12.50
C ARG A 70 -7.87 -3.83 -12.65
N ALA A 71 -8.17 -2.93 -11.71
CA ALA A 71 -9.38 -2.10 -11.77
C ALA A 71 -9.38 -1.16 -12.99
N LEU A 72 -8.22 -0.59 -13.34
CA LEU A 72 -8.05 0.25 -14.54
C LEU A 72 -8.17 -0.53 -15.86
N GLN A 73 -7.86 -1.83 -15.86
CA GLN A 73 -8.04 -2.71 -17.02
C GLN A 73 -9.47 -3.28 -17.16
N GLY A 74 -10.46 -2.72 -16.44
CA GLY A 74 -11.86 -3.12 -16.56
C GLY A 74 -12.26 -4.34 -15.74
N TYR A 75 -11.35 -4.90 -14.93
CA TYR A 75 -11.69 -5.96 -13.97
C TYR A 75 -12.15 -5.34 -12.63
N THR A 76 -13.19 -4.52 -12.68
CA THR A 76 -13.99 -4.24 -11.48
C THR A 76 -14.97 -5.41 -11.35
N ALA A 77 -14.50 -6.52 -10.77
CA ALA A 77 -15.41 -7.56 -10.33
C ALA A 77 -16.38 -6.93 -9.33
N GLU A 78 -17.68 -7.13 -9.55
CA GLU A 78 -18.70 -6.66 -8.62
C GLU A 78 -18.36 -7.14 -7.20
N PRO A 79 -18.46 -6.26 -6.18
CA PRO A 79 -18.21 -6.69 -4.81
C PRO A 79 -19.15 -7.84 -4.48
N PRO A 80 -18.68 -8.95 -3.88
CA PRO A 80 -19.55 -10.04 -3.49
C PRO A 80 -20.60 -9.47 -2.53
N LEU A 81 -21.85 -9.48 -2.96
CA LEU A 81 -23.00 -9.09 -2.15
C LEU A 81 -23.02 -10.01 -0.92
N ALA A 82 -22.64 -9.48 0.23
CA ALA A 82 -22.77 -10.18 1.49
C ALA A 82 -24.27 -10.29 1.82
N GLY A 83 -24.90 -11.40 1.40
CA GLY A 83 -26.28 -11.68 1.80
C GLY A 83 -27.12 -12.53 0.85
N THR A 84 -26.69 -13.75 0.53
CA THR A 84 -27.64 -14.80 0.15
C THR A 84 -27.21 -16.12 0.80
N GLN A 85 -27.67 -16.33 2.04
CA GLN A 85 -27.77 -17.68 2.57
C GLN A 85 -28.76 -18.44 1.68
N ALA A 86 -28.26 -19.34 0.85
CA ALA A 86 -29.10 -20.38 0.25
C ALA A 86 -29.53 -21.32 1.39
N ARG A 87 -30.77 -21.17 1.86
CA ARG A 87 -31.45 -22.23 2.59
C ARG A 87 -32.03 -23.19 1.56
N SER A 88 -31.58 -24.43 1.61
CA SER A 88 -32.34 -25.63 1.24
C SER A 88 -31.68 -26.81 1.91
#